data_AF-A0A8H4RXC8-F1
#
_entry.id   AF-A0A8H4RXC8-F1
#
_cell.length_a   1.000
_cell.length_b   1.000
_cell.length_c   1.000
_cell.angle_alpha   90.00
_cell.angle_beta   90.00
_cell.angle_gamma   90.00
#
_symmetry.space_group_name_H-M   'P 1'
#
loop_
_entity.id
_entity.type
_entity.pdbx_description
1 polymer ?
#
loop_
_entity_poly.entity_id
_entity_poly.type
_entity_poly.pdbx_seq_one_letter_code
_entity_poly.pdbx_strand_id
1 'polypeptide(L)'
;MASPILATSSEHNPRRVVLRLKVSDFKGCGSSEYDNAIKAYLLFAGRLTNEHEMNKHYAHIEPFQSPELQQTSFHIIIDIEKYMIDDGEFRNLPHEIYRIRRNEQGIFSNDAKCLTASILLGAHQHQGGFNLYNHNNF
;
A
#
# COMPACT_ATOMS: atom_id res chain seq x y z
N MET A 1 17.57 11.15 21.07
CA MET A 1 16.42 11.48 20.21
C MET A 1 16.06 10.23 19.43
N ALA A 2 15.10 9.45 19.90
CA ALA A 2 14.66 8.22 19.25
C ALA A 2 13.59 8.57 18.20
N SER A 3 13.89 8.31 16.93
CA SER A 3 12.88 8.27 15.88
C SER A 3 11.88 7.16 16.19
N PRO A 4 10.57 7.35 15.96
CA PRO A 4 9.62 6.26 16.12
C PRO A 4 9.90 5.24 15.01
N ILE A 5 10.47 4.10 15.39
CA ILE A 5 10.54 2.90 14.56
C ILE A 5 9.10 2.42 14.43
N LEU A 6 8.51 2.58 13.24
CA LEU A 6 7.21 2.02 12.92
C LEU A 6 7.38 0.48 12.95
N ALA A 7 6.80 -0.12 13.99
CA ALA A 7 6.68 -1.54 14.31
C ALA A 7 7.33 -2.55 13.32
N THR A 8 8.42 -3.16 13.79
CA THR A 8 8.89 -4.48 13.36
C THR A 8 7.87 -5.55 13.73
N SER A 9 7.03 -5.99 12.80
CA SER A 9 6.48 -7.36 12.75
C SER A 9 5.70 -7.59 11.45
N SER A 10 6.38 -8.01 10.38
CA SER A 10 5.70 -8.76 9.32
C SER A 10 6.64 -9.84 8.83
N GLU A 11 6.77 -10.90 9.63
CA GLU A 11 7.13 -12.19 9.06
C GLU A 11 5.99 -12.58 8.10
N HIS A 12 6.27 -12.50 6.81
CA HIS A 12 5.70 -13.34 5.75
C HIS A 12 4.18 -13.46 5.59
N ASN A 13 3.40 -12.47 6.03
CA ASN A 13 1.97 -12.47 5.72
C ASN A 13 1.71 -11.82 4.35
N PRO A 14 0.96 -12.49 3.45
CA PRO A 14 0.53 -11.87 2.21
C PRO A 14 -0.36 -10.67 2.53
N ARG A 15 -0.13 -9.56 1.83
CA ARG A 15 -0.90 -8.33 1.96
C ARG A 15 -0.98 -7.58 0.65
N ARG A 16 -1.98 -6.72 0.53
CA ARG A 16 -2.14 -5.82 -0.61
C ARG A 16 -1.70 -4.41 -0.26
N VAL A 17 -1.03 -3.75 -1.18
CA VAL A 17 -0.60 -2.37 -1.03
C VAL A 17 -1.17 -1.58 -2.19
N VAL A 18 -1.85 -0.49 -1.91
CA VAL A 18 -2.37 0.42 -2.93
C VAL A 18 -1.57 1.70 -2.89
N LEU A 19 -0.76 1.93 -3.91
CA LEU A 19 -0.05 3.18 -4.11
C LEU A 19 -0.95 4.12 -4.89
N ARG A 20 -1.28 5.27 -4.31
CA ARG A 20 -2.02 6.35 -4.97
C ARG A 20 -1.04 7.41 -5.44
N LEU A 21 -1.00 7.63 -6.75
CA LEU A 21 -0.06 8.55 -7.41
C LEU A 21 -0.82 9.66 -8.12
N LYS A 22 -0.19 10.83 -8.30
CA LYS A 22 -0.77 11.93 -9.08
C LYS A 22 -0.47 11.73 -10.57
N VAL A 23 -1.47 11.94 -11.42
CA VAL A 23 -1.30 11.87 -12.89
C VAL A 23 -0.31 12.93 -13.39
N SER A 24 -0.30 14.12 -12.77
CA SER A 24 0.64 15.20 -13.12
C SER A 24 2.10 14.78 -13.05
N ASP A 25 2.43 13.85 -12.14
CA ASP A 25 3.80 13.43 -11.87
C ASP A 25 4.29 12.41 -12.91
N PHE A 26 3.39 11.90 -13.76
CA PHE A 26 3.64 10.87 -14.77
C PHE A 26 3.37 11.33 -16.21
N LYS A 27 2.91 12.58 -16.42
CA LYS A 27 2.69 13.11 -17.78
C LYS A 27 4.02 13.14 -18.56
N GLY A 28 4.07 12.42 -19.69
CA GLY A 28 5.25 12.34 -20.54
C GLY A 28 6.36 11.43 -20.02
N CYS A 29 6.10 10.65 -18.97
CA CYS A 29 7.04 9.69 -18.43
C CYS A 29 6.90 8.30 -19.08
N GLY A 30 8.00 7.55 -19.13
CA GLY A 30 8.02 6.17 -19.60
C GLY A 30 7.51 5.18 -18.55
N SER A 31 7.30 3.92 -18.98
CA SER A 31 6.85 2.82 -18.11
C SER A 31 7.79 2.54 -16.93
N SER A 32 9.08 2.89 -17.04
CA SER A 32 10.07 2.74 -15.96
C SER A 32 9.74 3.53 -14.69
N GLU A 33 8.91 4.58 -14.78
CA GLU A 33 8.51 5.36 -13.61
C GLU A 33 7.59 4.58 -12.67
N TYR A 34 6.82 3.62 -13.19
CA TYR A 34 6.01 2.73 -12.35
C TYR A 34 6.92 1.83 -11.51
N ASP A 35 7.97 1.28 -12.11
CA ASP A 35 8.98 0.47 -11.39
C ASP A 35 9.69 1.30 -10.32
N ASN A 36 10.02 2.56 -10.60
CA ASN A 36 10.64 3.46 -9.62
C ASN A 36 9.72 3.70 -8.41
N ALA A 37 8.42 3.91 -8.64
CA ALA A 37 7.46 4.08 -7.55
C ALA A 37 7.31 2.80 -6.69
N ILE A 38 7.28 1.63 -7.33
CA ILE A 38 7.24 0.33 -6.63
C ILE A 38 8.52 0.13 -5.81
N LYS A 39 9.69 0.36 -6.40
CA LYS A 39 10.99 0.24 -5.73
C LYS A 39 11.11 1.20 -4.54
N ALA A 40 10.61 2.43 -4.67
CA ALA A 40 10.58 3.40 -3.56
C ALA A 40 9.72 2.90 -2.39
N TYR A 41 8.54 2.32 -2.67
CA TYR A 41 7.73 1.68 -1.64
C TYR A 41 8.46 0.50 -0.98
N LEU A 42 9.07 -0.40 -1.76
CA LEU A 42 9.80 -1.55 -1.20
C LEU A 42 10.91 -1.10 -0.25
N LEU A 43 11.72 -0.13 -0.65
CA LEU A 43 12.77 0.43 0.20
C LEU A 43 12.21 1.02 1.50
N PHE A 44 11.10 1.77 1.42
CA PHE A 44 10.43 2.32 2.59
C PHE A 44 9.89 1.24 3.52
N ALA A 45 9.34 0.15 2.97
CA ALA A 45 8.86 -1.00 3.71
C ALA A 45 10.00 -1.90 4.25
N GLY A 46 11.26 -1.50 4.09
CA GLY A 46 12.43 -2.29 4.50
C GLY A 46 12.67 -3.54 3.66
N ARG A 47 12.07 -3.62 2.45
CA ARG A 47 12.22 -4.72 1.50
C ARG A 47 13.30 -4.42 0.47
N LEU A 48 13.87 -5.48 -0.10
CA LEU A 48 14.87 -5.37 -1.15
C LEU A 48 14.20 -5.02 -2.49
N THR A 49 14.81 -4.12 -3.27
CA THR A 49 14.25 -3.72 -4.58
C THR A 49 14.34 -4.83 -5.63
N ASN A 50 15.28 -5.76 -5.48
CA ASN A 50 15.41 -6.93 -6.35
C ASN A 50 14.22 -7.91 -6.19
N GLU A 51 13.42 -7.81 -5.13
CA GLU A 51 12.20 -8.63 -4.98
C GLU A 51 11.19 -8.37 -6.10
N HIS A 52 11.14 -7.13 -6.60
CA HIS A 52 10.34 -6.76 -7.77
C HIS A 52 10.83 -7.48 -9.03
N GLU A 53 12.14 -7.46 -9.27
CA GLU A 53 12.78 -8.09 -10.44
C GLU A 53 12.70 -9.63 -10.39
N MET A 54 12.71 -10.20 -9.20
CA MET A 54 12.52 -11.63 -8.96
C MET A 54 11.04 -12.07 -9.04
N ASN A 55 10.12 -11.18 -9.40
CA ASN A 55 8.68 -11.46 -9.52
C ASN A 55 8.06 -12.03 -8.23
N LYS A 56 8.57 -11.67 -7.05
CA LYS A 56 7.98 -12.06 -5.75
C LYS A 56 6.68 -11.31 -5.46
N HIS A 57 6.51 -10.15 -6.09
CA HIS A 57 5.33 -9.31 -5.99
C HIS A 57 4.60 -9.30 -7.33
N TYR A 58 3.30 -9.00 -7.29
CA TYR A 58 2.55 -8.75 -8.51
C TYR A 58 1.95 -7.36 -8.48
N ALA A 59 2.21 -6.57 -9.52
CA ALA A 59 1.76 -5.18 -9.61
C ALA A 59 0.71 -5.04 -10.71
N HIS A 60 -0.42 -4.45 -10.37
CA HIS A 60 -1.46 -4.02 -11.29
C HIS A 60 -1.46 -2.50 -11.36
N ILE A 61 -1.41 -1.96 -12.58
CA ILE A 61 -1.43 -0.52 -12.82
C ILE A 61 -2.80 -0.15 -13.37
N GLU A 62 -3.48 0.77 -12.70
CA GLU A 62 -4.73 1.34 -13.20
C GLU A 62 -4.46 2.09 -14.52
N PRO A 63 -5.20 1.79 -15.61
CA PRO A 63 -5.05 2.51 -16.86
C PRO A 63 -5.51 3.96 -16.72
N PHE A 64 -4.88 4.86 -17.47
CA PHE A 64 -5.34 6.24 -17.55
C PHE A 64 -6.72 6.32 -18.20
N GLN A 65 -7.59 7.08 -17.55
CA GLN A 65 -8.96 7.31 -17.99
C GLN A 65 -9.00 8.29 -19.18
N SER A 66 -10.15 8.36 -19.86
CA SER A 66 -10.40 9.38 -20.89
C SER A 66 -10.09 10.79 -20.36
N PRO A 67 -9.47 11.68 -21.17
CA PRO A 67 -9.19 13.06 -20.76
C PRO A 67 -10.41 13.82 -20.22
N GLU A 68 -11.61 13.48 -20.70
CA GLU A 68 -12.89 14.08 -20.27
C GLU A 68 -13.18 13.87 -18.78
N LEU A 69 -12.69 12.76 -18.21
CA LEU A 69 -12.87 12.40 -16.81
C LEU A 69 -11.87 13.10 -15.88
N GLN A 70 -10.92 13.86 -16.43
CA GLN A 70 -9.95 14.69 -15.70
C GLN A 70 -9.29 13.95 -14.53
N GLN A 71 -8.82 12.72 -14.78
CA GLN A 71 -8.19 11.90 -13.75
C GLN A 71 -7.02 12.65 -13.11
N THR A 72 -7.09 12.86 -11.78
CA THR A 72 -6.05 13.56 -11.02
C THR A 72 -5.10 12.61 -10.32
N SER A 73 -5.54 11.37 -10.05
CA SER A 73 -4.75 10.29 -9.47
C SER A 73 -5.09 8.94 -10.07
N PHE A 74 -4.13 8.03 -10.07
CA PHE A 74 -4.27 6.63 -10.45
C PHE A 74 -3.63 5.75 -9.38
N HIS A 75 -3.91 4.45 -9.44
CA HIS A 75 -3.42 3.49 -8.46
C HIS A 75 -2.48 2.44 -9.06
N ILE A 76 -1.48 2.05 -8.28
CA ILE A 76 -0.72 0.82 -8.47
C ILE A 76 -1.05 -0.09 -7.30
N ILE A 77 -1.59 -1.27 -7.57
CA ILE A 77 -1.93 -2.27 -6.57
C ILE A 77 -0.81 -3.32 -6.57
N ILE A 78 -0.18 -3.55 -5.43
CA ILE A 78 0.90 -4.50 -5.26
C ILE A 78 0.46 -5.60 -4.30
N ASP A 79 0.49 -6.83 -4.79
CA ASP A 79 0.32 -8.03 -4.00
C ASP A 79 1.69 -8.50 -3.51
N ILE A 80 1.92 -8.30 -2.21
CA ILE A 80 3.15 -8.68 -1.53
C ILE A 80 3.11 -10.18 -1.24
N GLU A 81 4.18 -10.89 -1.62
CA GLU A 81 4.29 -12.35 -1.53
C GLU A 81 3.17 -13.08 -2.28
N LYS A 82 3.01 -12.76 -3.57
CA LYS A 82 1.88 -13.22 -4.40
C LYS A 82 1.64 -14.73 -4.35
N TYR A 83 2.69 -15.53 -4.19
CA TYR A 83 2.61 -16.99 -4.16
C TYR A 83 1.97 -17.54 -2.87
N MET A 84 1.81 -16.70 -1.86
CA MET A 84 1.13 -17.02 -0.61
C MET A 84 -0.35 -16.58 -0.62
N ILE A 85 -0.83 -15.97 -1.71
CA ILE A 85 -2.23 -15.56 -1.87
C ILE A 85 -3.00 -16.71 -2.49
N ASP A 86 -3.79 -17.41 -1.68
CA ASP A 86 -4.72 -18.43 -2.15
C ASP A 86 -6.03 -17.74 -2.58
N ASP A 87 -6.08 -17.37 -3.87
CA ASP A 87 -7.20 -16.73 -4.58
C ASP A 87 -7.99 -15.69 -3.75
N GLY A 88 -7.27 -14.65 -3.34
CA GLY A 88 -7.76 -13.65 -2.39
C GLY A 88 -8.62 -12.57 -3.04
N GLU A 89 -9.94 -12.72 -2.93
CA GLU A 89 -10.89 -11.61 -3.04
C GLU A 89 -10.34 -10.35 -2.35
N PHE A 90 -10.43 -9.18 -3.00
CA PHE A 90 -9.80 -7.94 -2.51
C PHE A 90 -10.20 -7.58 -1.08
N ARG A 91 -11.40 -7.98 -0.68
CA ARG A 91 -11.96 -7.73 0.65
C ARG A 91 -11.29 -8.52 1.77
N ASN A 92 -10.68 -9.66 1.45
CA ASN A 92 -10.20 -10.62 2.45
C ASN A 92 -8.72 -10.42 2.76
N LEU A 93 -7.96 -9.80 1.85
CA LEU A 93 -6.56 -9.52 2.05
C LEU A 93 -6.37 -8.19 2.79
N PRO A 94 -5.59 -8.14 3.89
CA PRO A 94 -5.24 -6.88 4.53
C PRO A 94 -4.64 -5.92 3.51
N HIS A 95 -5.15 -4.69 3.46
CA HIS A 95 -4.68 -3.70 2.50
C HIS A 95 -4.23 -2.40 3.17
N GLU A 96 -3.13 -1.85 2.66
CA GLU A 96 -2.58 -0.58 3.08
C GLU A 96 -2.60 0.39 1.91
N ILE A 97 -2.95 1.66 2.14
CA ILE A 97 -2.94 2.68 1.10
C ILE A 97 -1.82 3.68 1.39
N TYR A 98 -0.96 3.92 0.42
CA TYR A 98 0.10 4.91 0.50
C TYR A 98 -0.08 5.95 -0.59
N ARG A 99 0.06 7.22 -0.22
CA ARG A 99 0.24 8.28 -1.19
C ARG A 99 1.73 8.42 -1.48
N ILE A 100 2.07 8.27 -2.76
CA ILE A 100 3.43 8.48 -3.26
C ILE A 100 3.52 9.80 -3.99
N ARG A 101 4.62 10.52 -3.76
CA ARG A 101 4.96 11.78 -4.44
C ARG A 101 6.44 11.79 -4.79
N ARG A 102 6.77 12.54 -5.83
CA ARG A 102 8.16 12.91 -6.14
C ARG A 102 8.63 14.00 -5.17
N ASN A 103 9.93 14.00 -4.87
CA ASN A 103 10.60 15.08 -4.16
C ASN A 103 10.79 16.31 -5.08
N GLU A 104 11.44 17.35 -4.56
CA GLU A 104 11.72 18.59 -5.31
C GLU A 104 12.57 18.36 -6.57
N GLN A 105 13.36 17.28 -6.61
CA GLN A 105 14.19 16.88 -7.74
C GLN A 105 13.42 16.02 -8.76
N GLY A 106 12.12 15.76 -8.53
CA GLY A 106 11.31 14.94 -9.42
C GLY A 106 11.56 13.43 -9.26
N ILE A 107 12.16 12.99 -8.14
CA ILE A 107 12.54 11.59 -7.90
C ILE A 107 11.65 11.00 -6.80
N PHE A 108 11.26 9.73 -6.95
CA PHE A 108 10.65 8.97 -5.86
C PHE A 108 11.72 8.62 -4.82
N SER A 109 11.54 9.08 -3.58
CA SER A 109 12.41 8.71 -2.46
C SER A 109 11.65 7.88 -1.42
N ASN A 110 12.39 7.10 -0.63
CA ASN A 110 11.87 6.35 0.52
C ASN A 110 11.64 7.24 1.75
N ASP A 111 11.77 8.57 1.62
CA ASP A 111 11.53 9.50 2.71
C ASP A 111 10.05 9.50 3.10
N ALA A 112 9.76 9.54 4.40
CA ALA A 112 8.39 9.61 4.92
C ALA A 112 7.59 10.84 4.43
N LYS A 113 8.28 11.88 3.92
CA LYS A 113 7.63 13.03 3.27
C LYS A 113 7.07 12.71 1.88
N CYS A 114 7.67 11.73 1.20
CA CYS A 114 7.32 11.28 -0.14
C CYS A 114 6.36 10.08 -0.12
N LEU A 115 6.34 9.32 0.97
CA LEU A 115 5.45 8.18 1.23
C LEU A 115 4.61 8.42 2.49
N THR A 116 3.33 8.71 2.30
CA THR A 116 2.41 8.93 3.42
C THR A 116 1.35 7.84 3.44
N ALA A 117 1.31 7.05 4.53
CA ALA A 117 0.22 6.11 4.77
C ALA A 117 -1.09 6.89 4.92
N SER A 118 -2.08 6.53 4.11
CA SER A 118 -3.46 6.97 4.28
C SER A 118 -4.17 5.84 5.02
N ILE A 119 -4.23 5.91 6.34
CA ILE A 119 -5.03 4.97 7.12
C ILE A 119 -6.50 5.26 6.79
N LEU A 120 -7.12 4.44 5.95
CA LEU A 120 -8.56 4.28 6.00
C LEU A 120 -8.83 3.48 7.28
N LEU A 121 -9.16 4.18 8.36
CA LEU A 121 -9.79 3.55 9.50
C LEU A 121 -11.13 2.99 8.99
N GLY A 122 -11.12 1.72 8.59
CA GLY A 122 -12.34 0.95 8.47
C GLY A 122 -12.99 0.96 9.84
N ALA A 123 -14.08 1.72 9.96
CA ALA A 123 -14.91 1.75 11.15
C ALA A 123 -15.43 0.32 11.40
N HIS A 124 -14.81 -0.41 12.32
CA HIS A 124 -15.48 -1.52 12.98
C HIS A 124 -16.28 -0.95 14.15
N GLN A 125 -17.43 -0.34 13.83
CA GLN A 125 -18.54 -0.24 14.78
C GLN A 125 -19.36 -1.52 14.69
N HIS A 126 -19.17 -2.39 15.68
CA HIS A 126 -20.23 -3.19 16.29
C HIS A 126 -19.93 -3.09 17.79
N GLN A 127 -20.54 -2.16 18.54
CA GLN A 127 -21.82 -2.40 19.22
C GLN A 127 -22.07 -3.88 19.50
N GLY A 128 -21.52 -4.34 20.62
CA GLY A 128 -22.06 -5.44 21.42
C GLY A 128 -22.34 -4.88 22.80
N GLY A 129 -23.55 -4.37 23.01
CA GLY A 129 -24.02 -3.91 24.30
C GLY A 129 -24.08 -5.06 25.31
N PHE A 130 -23.97 -4.66 26.57
CA PHE A 130 -24.17 -5.44 27.78
C PHE A 130 -25.27 -6.52 27.67
N ASN A 131 -24.96 -7.72 28.18
CA ASN A 131 -25.96 -8.49 28.90
C ASN A 131 -25.37 -9.03 30.20
N LEU A 132 -26.12 -8.80 31.27
CA LEU A 132 -25.83 -9.08 32.67
C LEU A 132 -26.06 -10.57 33.03
N TYR A 133 -25.39 -10.99 34.12
CA TYR A 133 -25.62 -12.17 34.97
C TYR A 133 -25.46 -13.58 34.34
N ASN A 134 -24.54 -14.39 34.89
CA ASN A 134 -24.94 -15.33 35.95
C ASN A 134 -23.76 -15.84 36.79
N HIS A 135 -24.06 -16.05 38.07
CA HIS A 135 -23.23 -16.59 39.13
C HIS A 135 -23.27 -18.13 39.10
N ASN A 136 -22.24 -18.78 39.66
CA ASN A 136 -22.17 -20.17 40.16
C ASN A 136 -22.18 -21.36 39.18
N ASN A 137 -21.04 -22.05 39.05
CA ASN A 137 -20.75 -23.35 39.70
C ASN A 137 -19.53 -24.01 39.03
N PHE A 138 -18.42 -24.15 39.75
CA PHE A 138 -17.73 -25.41 40.10
C PHE A 138 -16.54 -25.11 41.01
#